data_AF-A0A8H2ZRG1-F1
#
_entry.id   AF-A0A8H2ZRG1-F1
#
_cell.length_a   1.000
_cell.length_b   1.000
_cell.length_c   1.000
_cell.angle_alpha   90.00
_cell.angle_beta   90.00
_cell.angle_gamma   90.00
#
_symmetry.space_group_name_H-M   'P 1'
#
loop_
_entity.id
_entity.type
_entity.pdbx_description
1 polymer ?
#
loop_
_entity_poly.entity_id
_entity_poly.type
_entity_poly.pdbx_seq_one_letter_code
_entity_poly.pdbx_strand_id
1 'polypeptide(L)'
;MRRMSTITVATLPRLSSKALSDIILSHASSNLDALSTPQNLAIIDVRDDDHIGGHIKHSTHVPSSTLDFKIPELVRKLKDKDTVVFHCALSQQRGPSAALRYIRERERLMGVGAGVVGAAMKKNKEETEKKADDEEWEDVEDGSDKKEQKVYVLDRGFVGWQEIYGEDSRLTEGYRKEVWQDGY
;
A
#
# COMPACT_ATOMS: atom_id res chain seq x y z
N MET A 1 6.88 -24.14 -15.79
CA MET A 1 5.77 -23.65 -14.94
C MET A 1 6.17 -22.32 -14.32
N ARG A 2 5.44 -21.22 -14.55
CA ARG A 2 5.66 -19.96 -13.81
C ARG A 2 5.20 -20.15 -12.36
N ARG A 3 6.05 -19.82 -11.37
CA ARG A 3 5.64 -19.73 -9.95
C ARG A 3 4.61 -18.59 -9.87
N MET A 4 3.35 -18.91 -9.57
CA MET A 4 2.35 -17.89 -9.26
C MET A 4 2.42 -17.54 -7.78
N SER A 5 2.17 -16.27 -7.42
CA SER A 5 2.05 -15.86 -6.03
C SER A 5 1.02 -16.71 -5.29
N THR A 6 1.38 -17.18 -4.10
CA THR A 6 0.49 -17.90 -3.18
C THR A 6 -0.39 -16.97 -2.35
N ILE A 7 -0.34 -15.65 -2.62
CA ILE A 7 -1.10 -14.64 -1.90
C ILE A 7 -2.60 -14.76 -2.22
N THR A 8 -3.40 -14.83 -1.16
CA THR A 8 -4.87 -14.87 -1.17
C THR A 8 -5.39 -13.72 -0.31
N VAL A 9 -6.70 -13.42 -0.41
CA VAL A 9 -7.33 -12.43 0.47
C VAL A 9 -7.08 -12.71 1.95
N ALA A 10 -7.07 -13.97 2.36
CA ALA A 10 -6.86 -14.38 3.75
C ALA A 10 -5.40 -14.22 4.22
N THR A 11 -4.43 -14.29 3.29
CA THR A 11 -3.00 -14.21 3.61
C THR A 11 -2.39 -12.84 3.32
N LEU A 12 -3.20 -11.87 2.84
CA LEU A 12 -2.76 -10.49 2.67
C LEU A 12 -2.36 -9.88 4.03
N PRO A 13 -1.20 -9.22 4.11
CA PRO A 13 -0.78 -8.59 5.35
C PRO A 13 -1.67 -7.38 5.64
N ARG A 14 -1.97 -7.20 6.92
CA ARG A 14 -2.76 -6.07 7.41
C ARG A 14 -1.89 -5.09 8.18
N LEU A 15 -2.26 -3.82 8.09
CA LEU A 15 -1.64 -2.73 8.83
C LEU A 15 -2.71 -2.10 9.75
N SER A 16 -2.42 -1.92 11.03
CA SER A 16 -3.37 -1.26 11.95
C SER A 16 -3.40 0.26 11.71
N SER A 17 -4.50 0.92 12.09
CA SER A 17 -4.60 2.38 12.04
C SER A 17 -3.44 3.06 12.75
N LYS A 18 -3.06 2.55 13.93
CA LYS A 18 -1.91 3.06 14.70
C LYS A 18 -0.58 2.92 13.95
N ALA A 19 -0.33 1.76 13.34
CA ALA A 19 0.91 1.56 12.59
C ALA A 19 0.98 2.50 11.38
N LEU A 20 -0.14 2.70 10.67
CA LEU A 20 -0.20 3.63 9.56
C LEU A 20 -0.04 5.10 10.03
N SER A 21 -0.65 5.50 11.14
CA SER A 21 -0.48 6.86 11.67
C SER A 21 0.97 7.15 12.06
N ASP A 22 1.65 6.19 12.70
CA ASP A 22 3.06 6.32 13.07
C ASP A 22 3.95 6.47 11.82
N ILE A 23 3.64 5.73 10.74
CA ILE A 23 4.33 5.88 9.45
C ILE A 23 4.09 7.28 8.86
N ILE A 24 2.84 7.77 8.83
CA ILE A 24 2.54 9.10 8.27
C ILE A 24 3.24 10.21 9.06
N LEU A 25 3.16 10.18 10.39
CA LEU A 25 3.74 11.21 11.25
C LEU A 25 5.27 11.21 11.24
N SER A 26 5.90 10.03 11.12
CA SER A 26 7.37 9.96 11.00
C SER A 26 7.90 10.64 9.72
N HIS A 27 7.15 10.57 8.61
CA HIS A 27 7.49 11.28 7.38
C HIS A 27 7.20 12.78 7.45
N ALA A 28 6.15 13.18 8.18
CA ALA A 28 5.84 14.60 8.39
C ALA A 28 6.89 15.32 9.27
N SER A 29 7.59 14.58 10.13
CA SER A 29 8.59 15.15 11.04
C SER A 29 9.97 15.34 10.40
N SER A 30 10.25 14.64 9.29
CA SER A 30 11.52 14.73 8.56
C SER A 30 11.49 15.74 7.40
N ASN A 31 10.31 16.13 6.93
CA ASN A 31 10.13 17.20 5.95
C ASN A 31 9.60 18.45 6.65
N LEU A 32 10.33 19.57 6.54
CA LEU A 32 9.95 20.87 7.11
C LEU A 32 8.63 21.41 6.53
N ASP A 33 8.15 20.84 5.42
CA ASP A 33 6.91 21.21 4.75
C ASP A 33 5.82 20.14 4.97
N ALA A 34 4.87 20.43 5.87
CA ALA A 34 3.69 19.61 6.20
C ALA A 34 2.69 19.38 5.03
N LEU A 35 3.05 19.79 3.82
CA LEU A 35 2.30 19.65 2.56
C LEU A 35 2.86 18.55 1.65
N SER A 36 4.06 18.01 1.90
CA SER A 36 4.70 17.06 0.98
C SER A 36 4.19 15.64 1.20
N THR A 37 3.68 15.01 0.13
CA THR A 37 3.27 13.60 0.14
C THR A 37 4.46 12.69 0.49
N PRO A 38 4.29 11.68 1.36
CA PRO A 38 5.32 10.69 1.61
C PRO A 38 5.85 10.06 0.31
N GLN A 39 7.13 10.25 0.01
CA GLN A 39 7.71 9.81 -1.26
C GLN A 39 7.70 8.28 -1.40
N ASN A 40 7.83 7.53 -0.29
CA ASN A 40 7.94 6.08 -0.29
C ASN A 40 6.64 5.34 0.09
N LEU A 41 5.57 6.06 0.40
CA LEU A 41 4.27 5.50 0.80
C LEU A 41 3.17 5.94 -0.18
N ALA A 42 2.28 5.01 -0.53
CA ALA A 42 1.03 5.30 -1.21
C ALA A 42 -0.14 4.70 -0.42
N ILE A 43 -1.17 5.50 -0.18
CA ILE A 43 -2.41 5.07 0.47
C ILE A 43 -3.51 5.13 -0.59
N ILE A 44 -4.14 4.00 -0.89
CA ILE A 44 -5.15 3.86 -1.95
C ILE A 44 -6.50 3.62 -1.31
N ASP A 45 -7.38 4.62 -1.41
CA ASP A 45 -8.75 4.55 -0.96
C ASP A 45 -9.64 4.06 -2.11
N VAL A 46 -10.22 2.86 -1.95
CA VAL A 46 -11.09 2.26 -2.97
C VAL A 46 -12.58 2.32 -2.63
N ARG A 47 -12.98 3.22 -1.72
CA ARG A 47 -14.41 3.54 -1.49
C ARG A 47 -15.04 4.12 -2.75
N ASP A 48 -16.33 3.89 -2.93
CA ASP A 48 -17.11 4.42 -4.04
C ASP A 48 -17.86 5.66 -3.52
N ASP A 49 -19.19 5.63 -3.45
CA ASP A 49 -19.99 6.74 -2.92
C ASP A 49 -19.77 6.97 -1.41
N ASP A 50 -19.33 5.92 -0.70
CA ASP A 50 -18.98 5.93 0.72
C ASP A 50 -17.63 6.61 1.02
N HIS A 51 -17.03 7.29 0.04
CA HIS A 51 -15.85 8.13 0.23
C HIS A 51 -16.16 9.43 1.00
N ILE A 52 -17.44 9.85 1.02
CA ILE A 52 -17.88 11.04 1.75
C ILE A 52 -17.61 10.94 3.26
N GLY A 53 -17.45 12.08 3.93
CA GLY A 53 -17.26 12.14 5.39
C GLY A 53 -15.80 12.23 5.84
N GLY A 54 -14.85 12.22 4.90
CA GLY A 54 -13.42 12.39 5.15
C GLY A 54 -12.59 11.26 4.55
N HIS A 55 -11.29 11.49 4.45
CA HIS A 55 -10.32 10.52 3.92
C HIS A 55 -8.96 10.67 4.60
N ILE A 56 -8.14 9.62 4.53
CA ILE A 56 -6.80 9.63 5.11
C ILE A 56 -5.95 10.65 4.35
N LYS A 57 -5.20 11.48 5.09
CA LYS A 57 -4.34 12.51 4.50
C LYS A 57 -3.38 11.89 3.48
N HIS A 58 -3.25 12.54 2.33
CA HIS A 58 -2.45 12.09 1.18
C HIS A 58 -2.92 10.78 0.50
N SER A 59 -4.11 10.25 0.83
CA SER A 59 -4.65 9.11 0.09
C SER A 59 -5.00 9.49 -1.35
N THR A 60 -4.84 8.53 -2.26
CA THR A 60 -5.34 8.62 -3.64
C THR A 60 -6.65 7.87 -3.73
N HIS A 61 -7.73 8.58 -4.08
CA HIS A 61 -9.05 7.98 -4.30
C HIS A 61 -9.11 7.26 -5.65
N VAL A 62 -9.35 5.95 -5.62
CA VAL A 62 -9.49 5.07 -6.79
C VAL A 62 -10.69 4.15 -6.56
N PRO A 63 -11.92 4.60 -6.89
CA PRO A 63 -13.15 3.85 -6.62
C PRO A 63 -13.09 2.40 -7.11
N SER A 64 -13.63 1.48 -6.30
CA SER A 64 -13.56 0.04 -6.61
C SER A 64 -14.21 -0.31 -7.95
N SER A 65 -15.29 0.40 -8.30
CA SER A 65 -16.00 0.34 -9.58
C SER A 65 -15.13 0.64 -10.80
N THR A 66 -13.99 1.33 -10.62
CA THR A 66 -13.07 1.71 -11.71
C THR A 66 -11.82 0.83 -11.82
N LEU A 67 -11.63 -0.11 -10.89
CA LEU A 67 -10.37 -0.84 -10.77
C LEU A 67 -10.07 -1.75 -11.97
N ASP A 68 -11.09 -2.28 -12.64
CA ASP A 68 -10.89 -3.23 -13.75
C ASP A 68 -10.02 -2.66 -14.87
N PHE A 69 -10.09 -1.35 -15.13
CA PHE A 69 -9.30 -0.66 -16.15
C PHE A 69 -8.17 0.20 -15.58
N LYS A 70 -8.26 0.66 -14.32
CA LYS A 70 -7.22 1.52 -13.70
C LYS A 70 -6.05 0.75 -13.12
N ILE A 71 -6.19 -0.53 -12.79
CA ILE A 71 -5.13 -1.32 -12.14
C ILE A 71 -3.79 -1.31 -12.91
N PRO A 72 -3.75 -1.46 -14.26
CA PRO A 72 -2.49 -1.37 -15.00
C PRO A 72 -1.82 0.02 -14.90
N GLU A 73 -2.61 1.09 -14.91
CA GLU A 73 -2.10 2.46 -14.73
C GLU A 73 -1.56 2.64 -13.30
N LEU A 74 -2.31 2.15 -12.31
CA LEU A 74 -1.94 2.21 -10.90
C LEU A 74 -0.60 1.50 -10.64
N VAL A 75 -0.39 0.32 -11.22
CA VAL A 75 0.89 -0.41 -11.14
C VAL A 75 2.05 0.43 -11.67
N ARG A 76 1.89 1.11 -12.80
CA ARG A 76 2.95 1.97 -13.37
C ARG A 76 3.21 3.19 -12.49
N LYS A 77 2.15 3.82 -11.98
CA LYS A 77 2.24 5.02 -11.13
C LYS A 77 2.90 4.73 -9.78
N LEU A 78 2.63 3.56 -9.21
CA LEU A 78 3.11 3.18 -7.87
C LEU A 78 4.41 2.38 -7.90
N LYS A 79 5.02 2.15 -9.07
CA LYS A 79 6.16 1.24 -9.24
C LYS A 79 7.34 1.56 -8.32
N ASP A 80 7.60 2.85 -8.07
CA ASP A 80 8.74 3.36 -7.30
C ASP A 80 8.42 3.56 -5.81
N LYS A 81 7.21 3.17 -5.36
CA LYS A 81 6.80 3.27 -3.96
C LYS A 81 7.27 2.03 -3.20
N ASP A 82 7.93 2.22 -2.05
CA ASP A 82 8.33 1.10 -1.19
C ASP A 82 7.10 0.41 -0.55
N THR A 83 6.09 1.20 -0.15
CA THR A 83 4.91 0.71 0.56
C THR A 83 3.62 1.21 -0.08
N VAL A 84 2.68 0.30 -0.33
CA VAL A 84 1.33 0.58 -0.83
C VAL A 84 0.30 0.02 0.14
N VAL A 85 -0.61 0.84 0.62
CA VAL A 85 -1.66 0.46 1.57
C VAL A 85 -3.02 0.66 0.90
N PHE A 86 -3.77 -0.41 0.69
CA PHE A 86 -5.14 -0.34 0.19
C PHE A 86 -6.12 -0.31 1.35
N HIS A 87 -7.23 0.41 1.20
CA HIS A 87 -8.35 0.34 2.14
C HIS A 87 -9.68 0.61 1.46
N CYS A 88 -10.78 0.21 2.10
CA CYS A 88 -12.10 0.77 1.81
C CYS A 88 -12.72 1.30 3.10
N ALA A 89 -14.04 1.27 3.26
CA ALA A 89 -14.67 1.69 4.51
C ALA A 89 -14.36 0.71 5.66
N LEU A 90 -14.65 -0.59 5.50
CA LEU A 90 -14.39 -1.61 6.54
C LEU A 90 -13.17 -2.50 6.22
N SER A 91 -12.63 -2.40 5.00
CA SER A 91 -11.57 -3.28 4.48
C SER A 91 -11.88 -4.78 4.56
N GLN A 92 -13.13 -5.19 4.41
CA GLN A 92 -13.53 -6.61 4.43
C GLN A 92 -13.59 -7.25 3.03
N GLN A 93 -13.93 -6.46 2.00
CA GLN A 93 -14.12 -6.96 0.63
C GLN A 93 -13.36 -6.13 -0.42
N ARG A 94 -13.75 -4.87 -0.63
CA ARG A 94 -13.19 -4.00 -1.69
C ARG A 94 -11.69 -3.75 -1.52
N GLY A 95 -11.25 -3.36 -0.31
CA GLY A 95 -9.83 -3.15 0.00
C GLY A 95 -8.94 -4.38 -0.29
N PRO A 96 -9.23 -5.56 0.32
CA PRO A 96 -8.47 -6.77 0.04
C PRO A 96 -8.51 -7.23 -1.42
N SER A 97 -9.66 -7.12 -2.09
CA SER A 97 -9.79 -7.48 -3.51
C SER A 97 -8.94 -6.57 -4.40
N ALA A 98 -8.92 -5.26 -4.12
CA ALA A 98 -8.11 -4.30 -4.85
C ALA A 98 -6.61 -4.57 -4.69
N ALA A 99 -6.16 -4.80 -3.46
CA ALA A 99 -4.77 -5.17 -3.18
C ALA A 99 -4.37 -6.44 -3.94
N LEU A 100 -5.18 -7.48 -3.90
CA LEU A 100 -4.89 -8.73 -4.59
C LEU A 100 -4.82 -8.56 -6.12
N ARG A 101 -5.75 -7.79 -6.71
CA ARG A 101 -5.73 -7.46 -8.15
C ARG A 101 -4.47 -6.69 -8.52
N TYR A 102 -4.09 -5.70 -7.71
CA TYR A 102 -2.88 -4.92 -7.91
C TYR A 102 -1.61 -5.79 -7.90
N ILE A 103 -1.49 -6.69 -6.91
CA ILE A 103 -0.34 -7.62 -6.79
C ILE A 103 -0.22 -8.50 -8.04
N ARG A 104 -1.34 -9.12 -8.45
CA ARG A 104 -1.37 -9.99 -9.63
C ARG A 104 -1.03 -9.24 -10.92
N GLU A 105 -1.55 -8.03 -11.07
CA GLU A 105 -1.23 -7.20 -12.24
C GLU A 105 0.24 -6.76 -12.23
N ARG A 106 0.76 -6.41 -11.05
CA ARG A 106 2.17 -6.03 -10.91
C ARG A 106 3.09 -7.18 -11.31
N GLU A 107 2.80 -8.40 -10.87
CA GLU A 107 3.53 -9.60 -11.32
C GLU A 107 3.41 -9.84 -12.82
N ARG A 108 2.21 -9.61 -13.38
CA ARG A 108 1.96 -9.76 -14.82
C ARG A 108 2.78 -8.77 -15.66
N LEU A 109 2.88 -7.52 -15.21
CA LEU A 109 3.54 -6.43 -15.95
C LEU A 109 5.05 -6.34 -15.71
N MET A 110 5.52 -6.60 -14.48
CA MET A 110 6.92 -6.40 -14.07
C MET A 110 7.71 -7.70 -13.93
N GLY A 111 7.06 -8.85 -14.06
CA GLY A 111 7.67 -10.17 -13.95
C GLY A 111 7.64 -10.75 -12.52
N VAL A 112 7.73 -12.09 -12.46
CA VAL A 112 7.77 -12.87 -11.22
C VAL A 112 9.15 -12.66 -10.57
N GLY A 113 9.27 -11.62 -9.75
CA GLY A 113 10.56 -11.19 -9.19
C GLY A 113 10.57 -9.72 -8.77
N ALA A 114 9.55 -8.93 -9.12
CA ALA A 114 9.39 -7.58 -8.61
C ALA A 114 9.03 -7.51 -7.11
N GLY A 115 8.98 -8.65 -6.40
CA GLY A 115 8.78 -8.77 -4.95
C GLY A 115 7.53 -8.08 -4.43
N VAL A 116 6.51 -8.85 -4.06
CA VAL A 116 5.50 -8.35 -3.11
C VAL A 116 5.56 -9.22 -1.88
N VAL A 117 6.13 -8.69 -0.81
CA VAL A 117 6.03 -9.32 0.51
C VAL A 117 4.63 -9.11 1.04
N GLY A 118 3.82 -10.15 0.96
CA GLY A 118 2.83 -10.40 2.00
C GLY A 118 3.60 -10.69 3.27
N ALA A 119 3.76 -9.71 4.17
CA ALA A 119 4.62 -9.83 5.36
C ALA A 119 4.27 -11.06 6.23
N ALA A 120 4.88 -12.20 5.92
CA ALA A 120 4.94 -13.40 6.71
C ALA A 120 6.41 -13.83 6.77
N MET A 121 7.23 -13.04 7.46
CA MET A 121 8.60 -13.40 7.79
C MET A 121 8.70 -13.60 9.30
N LYS A 122 8.27 -14.77 9.79
CA LYS A 122 8.76 -15.29 11.07
C LYS A 122 9.98 -16.15 10.73
N LYS A 123 11.15 -15.62 11.12
CA LYS A 123 12.49 -16.25 11.25
C LYS A 123 12.68 -17.58 10.53
N ASN A 124 13.61 -17.60 9.57
CA ASN A 124 14.72 -18.55 9.61
C ASN A 124 15.97 -17.84 9.08
N LYS A 125 16.95 -17.72 9.97
CA LYS A 125 18.30 -17.21 9.74
C LYS A 125 19.21 -18.43 9.87
N GLU A 126 19.86 -18.81 8.78
CA GLU A 126 21.16 -19.51 8.71
C GLU A 126 21.54 -19.55 7.23
N GLU A 127 22.52 -18.72 6.83
CA GLU A 127 23.92 -19.11 6.50
C GLU A 127 24.00 -19.62 5.04
N THR A 128 24.93 -19.22 4.15
CA THR A 128 26.38 -19.05 4.31
C THR A 128 26.97 -18.24 3.13
N GLU A 129 28.05 -17.50 3.39
CA GLU A 129 29.10 -17.07 2.44
C GLU A 129 29.59 -18.24 1.52
N LYS A 130 30.25 -18.14 0.35
CA LYS A 130 31.05 -17.15 -0.40
C LYS A 130 31.41 -17.78 -1.77
N LYS A 131 31.54 -16.99 -2.86
CA LYS A 131 32.76 -16.80 -3.71
C LYS A 131 32.44 -16.34 -5.14
N ALA A 132 33.32 -15.46 -5.61
CA ALA A 132 33.38 -14.77 -6.89
C ALA A 132 33.93 -15.65 -8.03
N ASP A 133 33.64 -15.29 -9.29
CA ASP A 133 34.64 -14.72 -10.21
C ASP A 133 33.97 -14.15 -11.48
N ASP A 134 34.47 -12.97 -11.85
CA ASP A 134 34.50 -12.19 -13.09
C ASP A 134 33.79 -12.66 -14.38
N GLU A 135 33.01 -11.76 -14.99
CA GLU A 135 33.22 -11.27 -16.37
C GLU A 135 32.35 -10.04 -16.69
N GLU A 136 33.00 -9.00 -17.20
CA GLU A 136 32.54 -7.64 -17.48
C GLU A 136 31.84 -7.54 -18.84
N TRP A 137 30.58 -7.11 -18.86
CA TRP A 137 29.90 -6.50 -20.01
C TRP A 137 29.05 -5.33 -19.50
N GLU A 138 29.46 -4.09 -19.80
CA GLU A 138 28.67 -2.88 -19.49
C GLU A 138 27.49 -2.76 -20.47
N ASP A 139 26.36 -3.35 -20.09
CA ASP A 139 25.07 -2.77 -20.44
C ASP A 139 24.78 -1.67 -19.42
N VAL A 140 24.28 -0.51 -19.87
CA VAL A 140 23.83 0.57 -18.99
C VAL A 140 22.56 0.09 -18.27
N GLU A 141 22.75 -0.72 -17.24
CA GLU A 141 21.72 -1.15 -16.32
C GLU A 141 21.25 0.08 -15.55
N ASP A 142 20.00 0.47 -15.75
CA ASP A 142 19.24 1.32 -14.83
C ASP A 142 19.14 0.57 -13.49
N GLY A 143 20.22 0.66 -12.71
CA GLY A 143 20.49 -0.03 -11.46
C GLY A 143 19.63 0.50 -10.32
N SER A 144 18.30 0.44 -10.48
CA SER A 144 17.45 0.34 -9.31
C SER A 144 17.55 -1.10 -8.82
N ASP A 145 18.34 -1.34 -7.77
CA ASP A 145 18.14 -2.51 -6.91
C ASP A 145 16.63 -2.66 -6.70
N LYS A 146 16.04 -3.72 -7.27
CA LYS A 146 14.58 -3.92 -7.29
C LYS A 146 14.10 -4.17 -5.86
N LYS A 147 13.94 -3.10 -5.09
CA LYS A 147 13.36 -3.15 -3.75
C LYS A 147 11.97 -3.74 -3.87
N GLU A 148 11.77 -4.82 -3.13
CA GLU A 148 10.51 -5.50 -3.02
C GLU A 148 9.46 -4.54 -2.41
N GLN A 149 8.36 -4.34 -3.14
CA GLN A 149 7.29 -3.43 -2.75
C GLN A 149 6.36 -4.11 -1.74
N LYS A 150 6.13 -3.47 -0.61
CA LYS A 150 5.24 -3.98 0.44
C LYS A 150 3.80 -3.55 0.16
N VAL A 151 2.88 -4.50 0.04
CA VAL A 151 1.45 -4.21 -0.18
C VAL A 151 0.64 -4.66 1.03
N TYR A 152 -0.09 -3.73 1.65
CA TYR A 152 -0.91 -3.98 2.82
C TYR A 152 -2.39 -3.64 2.59
N VAL A 153 -3.24 -4.20 3.44
CA VAL A 153 -4.62 -3.74 3.64
C VAL A 153 -4.72 -3.04 4.99
N LEU A 154 -5.27 -1.82 5.04
CA LEU A 154 -5.56 -1.15 6.32
C LEU A 154 -6.65 -1.90 7.08
N ASP A 155 -6.34 -2.30 8.30
CA ASP A 155 -7.27 -3.01 9.16
C ASP A 155 -8.45 -2.12 9.58
N ARG A 156 -9.64 -2.71 9.63
CA ARG A 156 -10.93 -2.01 9.85
C ARG A 156 -11.26 -0.85 8.89
N GLY A 157 -10.43 -0.59 7.88
CA GLY A 157 -10.64 0.44 6.86
C GLY A 157 -10.78 1.86 7.42
N PHE A 158 -11.42 2.75 6.65
CA PHE A 158 -11.63 4.13 7.07
C PHE A 158 -12.54 4.25 8.30
N VAL A 159 -13.46 3.32 8.52
CA VAL A 159 -14.33 3.30 9.71
C VAL A 159 -13.50 3.16 10.98
N GLY A 160 -12.58 2.19 11.02
CA GLY A 160 -11.68 2.03 12.16
C GLY A 160 -10.59 3.11 12.23
N TRP A 161 -10.27 3.77 11.12
CA TRP A 161 -9.38 4.93 11.12
C TRP A 161 -10.03 6.14 11.80
N GLN A 162 -11.24 6.50 11.35
CA GLN A 162 -11.89 7.73 11.78
C GLN A 162 -12.31 7.71 13.25
N GLU A 163 -12.61 6.52 13.80
CA GLU A 163 -12.86 6.34 15.24
C GLU A 163 -11.70 6.83 16.12
N ILE A 164 -10.47 6.78 15.62
CA ILE A 164 -9.26 7.09 16.38
C ILE A 164 -8.64 8.42 15.91
N TYR A 165 -8.60 8.65 14.60
CA TYR A 165 -7.85 9.74 13.98
C TYR A 165 -8.72 10.70 13.15
N GLY A 166 -10.05 10.57 13.19
CA GLY A 166 -10.96 11.38 12.37
C GLY A 166 -10.77 12.89 12.58
N GLU A 167 -10.70 13.33 13.84
CA GLU A 167 -10.51 14.74 14.20
C GLU A 167 -9.04 15.22 14.11
N ASP A 168 -8.07 14.33 13.86
CA ASP A 168 -6.67 14.72 13.72
C ASP A 168 -6.36 15.19 12.29
N SER A 169 -6.36 16.51 12.10
CA SER A 169 -6.06 17.16 10.81
C SER A 169 -4.66 16.89 10.24
N ARG A 170 -3.74 16.33 11.04
CA ARG A 170 -2.43 15.88 10.54
C ARG A 170 -2.52 14.55 9.80
N LEU A 171 -3.61 13.81 10.02
CA LEU A 171 -3.80 12.43 9.59
C LEU A 171 -5.05 12.24 8.71
N THR A 172 -6.04 13.11 8.86
CA THR A 172 -7.33 13.03 8.16
C THR A 172 -7.69 14.36 7.51
N GLU A 173 -8.13 14.30 6.26
CA GLU A 173 -8.59 15.46 5.48
C GLU A 173 -10.10 15.40 5.24
N GLY A 174 -10.74 16.57 5.19
CA GLY A 174 -12.17 16.67 4.86
C GLY A 174 -13.10 15.95 5.84
N TYR A 175 -12.66 15.68 7.06
CA TYR A 175 -13.46 14.98 8.06
C TYR A 175 -14.71 15.78 8.42
N ARG A 176 -15.85 15.10 8.38
CA ARG A 176 -17.16 15.67 8.71
C ARG A 176 -17.78 14.86 9.83
N LYS A 177 -17.59 15.31 11.07
CA LYS A 177 -18.04 14.60 12.28
C LYS A 177 -19.52 14.24 12.20
N GLU A 178 -20.35 15.11 11.63
CA GLU A 178 -21.79 14.94 11.40
C GLU A 178 -22.15 13.72 10.55
N VAL A 179 -21.27 13.28 9.64
CA VAL A 179 -21.51 12.08 8.82
C VAL A 179 -21.36 10.80 9.64
N TRP A 180 -20.69 10.86 10.79
CA TRP A 180 -20.32 9.69 11.60
C TRP A 180 -21.06 9.60 12.95
N GLN A 181 -21.96 10.55 13.25
CA GLN A 181 -22.63 10.63 14.56
C GLN A 181 -23.55 9.43 14.84
N ASP A 182 -24.15 8.85 13.80
CA ASP A 182 -25.10 7.73 13.91
C ASP A 182 -24.44 6.37 13.68
N GLY A 183 -23.11 6.32 13.61
CA GLY A 183 -22.35 5.13 13.23
C GLY A 183 -22.13 5.00 11.72
N TYR A 184 -21.58 3.86 11.31
CA TYR A 184 -21.30 3.50 9.91
C TYR A 184 -22.22 2.38 9.42
#